data_AF-G5C424-F1
#
_entry.id   AF-G5C424-F1
#
_cell.length_a   1.000
_cell.length_b   1.000
_cell.length_c   1.000
_cell.angle_alpha   90.00
_cell.angle_beta   90.00
_cell.angle_gamma   90.00
#
_symmetry.space_group_name_H-M   'P 1'
#
loop_
_entity.id
_entity.type
_entity.pdbx_description
1 polymer ?
#
loop_
_entity_poly.entity_id
_entity_poly.type
_entity_poly.pdbx_seq_one_letter_code
_entity_poly.pdbx_strand_id
1 'polypeptide(L)'
;MAGSRLETVGSVFSRTRDLLRFGLLKEKPLWFDVYKAFPPLSEPVFRRPRLRYGKAKASIQDILYYEDRIRAKFYSAYGSGQKPFDLLNPNFKSVCQRFVEKYVELQNLGETDEEKLFVETGKALLAEGVILRRVGEMRTQESSYIDVRPQAVLDGNQPEEEGSQDQHLEAPKEQWKGPPAP
;
A
#
# COMPACT_ATOMS: atom_id res chain seq x y z
N MET A 1 28.63 23.50 25.47
CA MET A 1 28.77 23.97 24.08
C MET A 1 27.49 24.68 23.67
N ALA A 2 27.59 25.87 23.08
CA ALA A 2 26.43 26.60 22.58
C ALA A 2 25.97 25.98 21.24
N GLY A 3 24.67 25.76 21.08
CA GLY A 3 24.09 25.22 19.85
C GLY A 3 22.61 25.59 19.76
N SER A 4 22.08 25.65 18.53
CA SER A 4 20.66 25.96 18.31
C SER A 4 19.83 24.69 18.25
N ARG A 5 18.85 24.57 19.14
CA ARG A 5 17.86 23.48 19.18
C ARG A 5 16.55 23.80 18.47
N LEU A 6 16.48 24.92 17.74
CA LEU A 6 15.27 25.39 17.06
C LEU A 6 15.05 24.60 15.75
N GLU A 7 14.29 23.51 15.81
CA GLU A 7 14.01 22.64 14.67
C GLU A 7 13.03 23.24 13.65
N THR A 8 12.13 24.10 14.10
CA THR A 8 11.12 24.75 13.25
C THR A 8 11.64 25.94 12.46
N VAL A 9 12.84 26.44 12.79
CA VAL A 9 13.42 27.65 12.22
C VAL A 9 14.52 27.28 11.23
N GLY A 10 14.25 27.48 9.94
CA GLY A 10 15.22 27.23 8.87
C GLY A 10 15.68 25.79 8.78
N SER A 11 16.93 25.59 8.35
CA SER A 11 17.59 24.28 8.29
C SER A 11 18.73 24.19 9.30
N VAL A 12 19.26 22.99 9.51
CA VAL A 12 20.48 22.81 10.32
C VAL A 12 21.66 23.55 9.69
N PHE A 13 21.76 23.55 8.35
CA PHE A 13 22.85 24.21 7.63
C PHE A 13 22.80 25.73 7.77
N SER A 14 21.64 26.36 7.58
CA SER A 14 21.52 27.82 7.74
C SER A 14 21.83 28.25 9.16
N ARG A 15 21.28 27.54 10.17
CA ARG A 15 21.52 27.83 11.59
C ARG A 15 22.99 27.67 11.97
N THR A 16 23.65 26.61 11.54
CA THR A 16 25.07 26.39 11.86
C THR A 16 25.99 27.36 11.13
N ARG A 17 25.69 27.69 9.86
CA ARG A 17 26.40 28.72 9.10
C ARG A 17 26.34 30.07 9.82
N ASP A 18 25.15 30.46 10.29
CA ASP A 18 24.96 31.74 10.94
C ASP A 18 25.63 31.76 12.33
N LEU A 19 25.54 30.67 13.10
CA LEU A 19 26.26 30.52 14.37
C LEU A 19 27.79 30.58 14.21
N LEU A 20 28.32 29.98 13.15
CA LEU A 20 29.74 30.08 12.77
C LEU A 20 30.11 31.52 12.40
N ARG A 21 29.27 32.18 11.59
CA ARG A 21 29.50 33.57 11.13
C ARG A 21 29.51 34.56 12.29
N PHE A 22 28.64 34.39 13.29
CA PHE A 22 28.59 35.24 14.48
C PHE A 22 29.62 34.85 15.56
N GLY A 23 30.41 33.79 15.35
CA GLY A 23 31.43 33.34 16.30
C GLY A 23 30.90 32.69 17.57
N LEU A 24 29.59 32.39 17.65
CA LEU A 24 29.00 31.66 18.79
C LEU A 24 29.43 30.19 18.79
N LEU A 25 29.70 29.63 17.61
CA LEU A 25 30.17 28.26 17.43
C LEU A 25 31.64 28.31 17.04
N LYS A 26 32.52 27.92 17.98
CA LYS A 26 33.98 28.03 17.84
C LYS A 26 34.58 26.99 16.89
N GLU A 27 34.03 25.77 16.91
CA GLU A 27 34.53 24.64 16.15
C GLU A 27 33.56 24.23 15.06
N LYS A 28 34.02 24.29 13.81
CA LYS A 28 33.21 23.92 12.66
C LYS A 28 32.88 22.42 12.67
N PRO A 29 31.59 22.03 12.52
CA PRO A 29 31.22 20.62 12.46
C PRO A 29 31.82 19.93 11.23
N LEU A 30 32.25 18.67 11.38
CA LEU A 30 32.87 17.87 10.31
C LEU A 30 32.01 17.79 9.04
N TRP A 31 30.69 17.68 9.21
CA TRP A 31 29.75 17.54 8.08
C TRP A 31 29.54 18.85 7.30
N PHE A 32 29.90 20.01 7.84
CA PHE A 32 29.55 21.31 7.25
C PHE A 32 30.18 21.53 5.87
N ASP A 33 31.45 21.12 5.71
CA ASP A 33 32.14 21.23 4.41
C ASP A 33 31.57 20.28 3.38
N VAL A 34 31.22 19.06 3.78
CA VAL A 34 30.58 18.07 2.92
C VAL A 34 29.25 18.62 2.41
N TYR A 35 28.41 19.17 3.29
CA TYR A 35 27.13 19.78 2.91
C TYR A 35 27.31 20.99 2.01
N LYS A 36 28.31 21.84 2.27
CA LYS A 36 28.59 23.03 1.44
C LYS A 36 29.06 22.65 0.04
N ALA A 37 29.87 21.60 -0.09
CA ALA A 37 30.36 21.10 -1.37
C ALA A 37 29.27 20.37 -2.17
N PHE A 38 28.44 19.58 -1.49
CA PHE A 38 27.40 18.76 -2.10
C PHE A 38 26.04 19.02 -1.42
N PRO A 39 25.42 20.20 -1.67
CA PRO A 39 24.13 20.52 -1.08
C PRO A 39 23.01 19.63 -1.66
N PRO A 40 21.99 19.28 -0.87
CA PRO A 40 20.83 18.54 -1.37
C PRO A 40 19.99 19.41 -2.31
N LEU A 41 19.20 18.78 -3.19
CA LEU A 41 18.31 19.48 -4.13
C LEU A 41 17.29 20.39 -3.44
N SER A 42 16.77 19.96 -2.29
CA SER A 42 15.87 20.75 -1.46
C SER A 42 16.46 20.87 -0.06
N GLU A 43 16.47 22.09 0.46
CA GLU A 43 16.93 22.35 1.83
C GLU A 43 15.96 21.72 2.86
N PRO A 44 16.47 21.05 3.91
CA PRO A 44 15.63 20.39 4.93
C PRO A 44 15.08 21.43 5.91
N VAL A 45 14.10 22.20 5.45
CA VAL A 45 13.36 23.17 6.25
C VAL A 45 12.09 22.52 6.81
N PHE A 46 11.81 22.76 8.07
CA PHE A 46 10.56 22.30 8.68
C PHE A 46 9.35 22.90 7.95
N ARG A 47 8.46 22.03 7.47
CA ARG A 47 7.18 22.42 6.87
C ARG A 47 6.06 21.71 7.62
N ARG A 48 5.17 22.48 8.25
CA ARG A 48 3.99 21.92 8.92
C ARG A 48 3.05 21.32 7.87
N PRO A 49 2.72 20.01 7.94
CA PRO A 49 1.75 19.42 7.03
C PRO A 49 0.38 20.06 7.28
N ARG A 50 -0.23 20.61 6.22
CA ARG A 50 -1.56 21.22 6.27
C ARG A 50 -2.56 20.31 5.59
N LEU A 51 -3.74 20.15 6.19
CA LEU A 51 -4.83 19.44 5.56
C LEU A 51 -5.35 20.24 4.36
N ARG A 52 -5.78 19.52 3.32
CA ARG A 52 -6.42 20.11 2.14
C ARG A 52 -7.92 20.19 2.40
N TYR A 53 -8.52 21.36 2.16
CA TYR A 53 -9.95 21.62 2.32
C TYR A 53 -10.58 22.08 1.00
N GLY A 54 -11.91 22.02 0.93
CA GLY A 54 -12.68 22.49 -0.22
C GLY A 54 -12.37 21.66 -1.49
N LYS A 55 -12.00 22.35 -2.58
CA LYS A 55 -11.72 21.72 -3.89
C LYS A 55 -10.26 21.29 -4.08
N ALA A 56 -9.41 21.43 -3.05
CA ALA A 56 -7.99 21.09 -3.15
C ALA A 56 -7.77 19.57 -3.24
N LYS A 57 -7.26 19.10 -4.38
CA LYS A 57 -6.88 17.71 -4.63
C LYS A 57 -5.37 17.53 -4.63
N ALA A 58 -4.90 16.29 -4.50
CA ALA A 58 -3.50 15.97 -4.75
C ALA A 58 -3.17 16.17 -6.23
N SER A 59 -1.92 16.55 -6.53
CA SER A 59 -1.43 16.71 -7.91
C SER A 59 -1.01 15.40 -8.58
N ILE A 60 -1.13 14.28 -7.86
CA ILE A 60 -0.72 12.96 -8.33
C ILE A 60 -1.82 12.41 -9.24
N GLN A 61 -1.42 11.86 -10.37
CA GLN A 61 -2.31 11.24 -11.35
C GLN A 61 -2.23 9.72 -11.25
N ASP A 62 -3.30 9.04 -11.65
CA ASP A 62 -3.32 7.58 -11.76
C ASP A 62 -2.46 7.14 -12.94
N ILE A 63 -1.68 6.07 -12.76
CA ILE A 63 -0.80 5.52 -13.80
C ILE A 63 -1.57 4.39 -14.49
N LEU A 64 -1.99 4.63 -15.73
CA LEU A 64 -2.73 3.67 -16.56
C LEU A 64 -2.05 3.54 -17.93
N TYR A 65 -1.92 2.31 -18.41
CA TYR A 65 -1.35 1.99 -19.71
C TYR A 65 -2.40 1.44 -20.68
N TYR A 66 -2.08 1.41 -21.97
CA TYR A 66 -3.00 0.91 -22.99
C TYR A 66 -3.29 -0.58 -22.82
N GLU A 67 -2.29 -1.35 -22.42
CA GLU A 67 -2.43 -2.77 -22.14
C GLU A 67 -3.34 -3.08 -20.95
N ASP A 68 -3.57 -2.13 -20.03
CA ASP A 68 -4.44 -2.36 -18.86
C ASP A 68 -5.90 -2.61 -19.28
N ARG A 69 -6.32 -2.07 -20.44
CA ARG A 69 -7.61 -2.39 -21.05
C ARG A 69 -7.71 -3.87 -21.43
N ILE A 70 -6.62 -4.41 -21.99
CA ILE A 70 -6.52 -5.81 -22.42
C ILE A 70 -6.45 -6.71 -21.18
N ARG A 71 -5.64 -6.34 -20.19
CA ARG A 71 -5.52 -7.06 -18.90
C ARG A 71 -6.86 -7.12 -18.18
N ALA A 72 -7.61 -6.01 -18.14
CA ALA A 72 -8.93 -5.98 -17.53
C ALA A 72 -9.88 -6.99 -18.20
N LYS A 73 -9.96 -7.00 -19.54
CA LYS A 73 -10.75 -7.99 -20.28
C LYS A 73 -10.31 -9.42 -20.01
N PHE A 74 -8.99 -9.67 -19.99
CA PHE A 74 -8.43 -10.99 -19.69
C PHE A 74 -8.86 -11.47 -18.29
N TYR A 75 -8.67 -10.65 -17.25
CA TYR A 75 -9.02 -11.02 -15.89
C TYR A 75 -10.54 -11.15 -15.69
N SER A 76 -11.36 -10.36 -16.40
CA SER A 76 -12.81 -10.53 -16.38
C SER A 76 -13.26 -11.86 -17.02
N ALA A 77 -12.59 -12.31 -18.09
CA ALA A 77 -12.96 -13.53 -18.82
C ALA A 77 -12.39 -14.82 -18.19
N TYR A 78 -11.12 -14.80 -17.82
CA TYR A 78 -10.35 -15.98 -17.41
C TYR A 78 -9.94 -15.96 -15.93
N GLY A 79 -10.00 -14.81 -15.26
CA GLY A 79 -9.60 -14.68 -13.86
C GLY A 79 -8.09 -14.82 -13.65
N SER A 80 -7.71 -15.12 -12.41
CA SER A 80 -6.32 -15.44 -12.09
C SER A 80 -6.00 -16.86 -12.54
N GLY A 81 -5.01 -17.02 -13.42
CA GLY A 81 -4.58 -18.32 -13.91
C GLY A 81 -3.98 -19.21 -12.80
N GLN A 82 -3.79 -20.50 -13.09
CA GLN A 82 -3.22 -21.46 -12.15
C GLN A 82 -1.75 -21.20 -11.83
N LYS A 83 -1.02 -20.57 -12.75
CA LYS A 83 0.40 -20.27 -12.56
C LYS A 83 0.56 -19.06 -11.63
N PRO A 84 1.19 -19.23 -10.45
CA PRO A 84 1.42 -18.13 -9.53
C PRO A 84 2.41 -17.12 -10.13
N PHE A 85 2.33 -15.88 -9.68
CA PHE A 85 3.28 -14.84 -10.05
C PHE A 85 4.59 -15.03 -9.30
N ASP A 86 5.71 -15.04 -10.02
CA ASP A 86 7.04 -14.92 -9.44
C ASP A 86 7.46 -13.44 -9.50
N LEU A 87 7.30 -12.74 -8.38
CA LEU A 87 7.64 -11.32 -8.27
C LEU A 87 9.13 -11.07 -8.02
N LEU A 88 9.92 -12.12 -7.73
CA LEU A 88 11.36 -12.01 -7.49
C LEU A 88 12.15 -11.92 -8.80
N ASN A 89 11.63 -12.55 -9.85
CA ASN A 89 12.24 -12.51 -11.16
C ASN A 89 11.77 -11.27 -11.96
N PRO A 90 12.67 -10.32 -12.29
CA PRO A 90 12.31 -9.12 -13.03
C PRO A 90 11.81 -9.41 -14.46
N ASN A 91 12.19 -10.56 -15.03
CA ASN A 91 11.82 -10.96 -16.38
C ASN A 91 10.66 -11.98 -16.39
N PHE A 92 9.90 -12.08 -15.29
CA PHE A 92 8.77 -13.00 -15.21
C PHE A 92 7.65 -12.59 -16.16
N LYS A 93 7.36 -13.45 -17.15
CA LYS A 93 6.21 -13.31 -18.03
C LYS A 93 5.03 -14.13 -17.49
N SER A 94 4.03 -13.41 -16.97
CA SER A 94 2.75 -14.01 -16.58
C SER A 94 1.96 -14.47 -17.80
N VAL A 95 0.94 -15.32 -17.58
CA VAL A 95 0.03 -15.76 -18.66
C VAL A 95 -0.69 -14.55 -19.27
N CYS A 96 -1.15 -13.62 -18.44
CA CYS A 96 -1.76 -12.37 -18.88
C CYS A 96 -0.77 -11.53 -19.70
N GLN A 97 0.50 -11.46 -19.31
CA GLN A 97 1.52 -10.74 -20.08
C GLN A 97 1.76 -11.37 -21.45
N ARG A 98 1.83 -12.70 -21.55
CA ARG A 98 1.92 -13.41 -22.85
C ARG A 98 0.69 -13.14 -23.73
N PHE A 99 -0.49 -13.08 -23.12
CA PHE A 99 -1.74 -12.73 -23.82
C PHE A 99 -1.67 -11.32 -24.41
N VAL A 100 -1.20 -10.34 -23.63
CA VAL A 100 -1.03 -8.96 -24.08
C VAL A 100 0.00 -8.87 -25.21
N GLU A 101 1.15 -9.54 -25.10
CA GLU A 101 2.17 -9.56 -26.16
C GLU A 101 1.59 -10.09 -27.48
N LYS A 102 0.88 -11.22 -27.43
CA LYS A 102 0.20 -11.80 -28.60
C LYS A 102 -0.89 -10.89 -29.16
N TYR A 103 -1.63 -10.21 -28.29
CA TYR A 103 -2.66 -9.26 -28.70
C TYR A 103 -2.07 -8.09 -29.49
N VAL A 104 -0.97 -7.54 -29.00
CA VAL A 104 -0.27 -6.44 -29.69
C VAL A 104 0.36 -6.92 -30.99
N GLU A 105 0.90 -8.14 -31.04
CA GLU A 105 1.39 -8.75 -32.28
C GLU A 105 0.30 -8.82 -33.36
N LEU A 106 -0.90 -9.34 -33.03
CA LEU A 106 -2.02 -9.42 -33.97
C LEU A 106 -2.58 -8.03 -34.35
N GLN A 107 -2.62 -7.11 -33.39
CA GLN A 107 -3.04 -5.73 -33.66
C GLN A 107 -2.12 -5.03 -34.68
N ASN A 108 -0.81 -5.28 -34.59
CA ASN A 108 0.17 -4.74 -35.54
C ASN A 108 0.05 -5.35 -36.94
N LEU A 109 -0.52 -6.55 -37.08
CA LEU A 109 -0.76 -7.21 -38.36
C LEU A 109 -1.99 -6.66 -39.11
N GLY A 110 -2.78 -5.78 -38.48
CA GLY A 110 -3.86 -5.04 -39.14
C GLY A 110 -5.27 -5.51 -38.79
N GLU A 111 -5.43 -6.37 -37.79
CA GLU A 111 -6.75 -6.70 -37.23
C GLU A 111 -7.26 -5.52 -36.38
N THR A 112 -8.42 -4.96 -36.74
CA THR A 112 -8.99 -3.77 -36.06
C THR A 112 -10.05 -4.12 -35.01
N ASP A 113 -10.69 -5.28 -35.14
CA ASP A 113 -11.83 -5.64 -34.31
C ASP A 113 -11.37 -6.24 -32.97
N GLU A 114 -11.60 -5.53 -31.87
CA GLU A 114 -11.15 -5.93 -30.53
C GLU A 114 -11.66 -7.32 -30.09
N GLU A 115 -12.89 -7.68 -30.47
CA GLU A 115 -13.49 -8.98 -30.12
C GLU A 115 -12.84 -10.13 -30.89
N LYS A 116 -12.53 -9.91 -32.18
CA LYS A 116 -11.86 -10.91 -33.02
C LYS A 116 -10.44 -11.12 -32.53
N LEU A 117 -9.70 -10.03 -32.32
CA LEU A 117 -8.36 -10.03 -31.71
C LEU A 117 -8.33 -10.83 -30.40
N PHE A 118 -9.30 -10.60 -29.51
CA PHE A 118 -9.35 -11.30 -28.22
C PHE A 118 -9.59 -12.80 -28.35
N VAL A 119 -10.41 -13.23 -29.33
CA VAL A 119 -10.68 -14.65 -29.58
C VAL A 119 -9.49 -15.32 -30.26
N GLU A 120 -8.86 -14.64 -31.23
CA GLU A 120 -7.72 -15.15 -32.00
C GLU A 120 -6.47 -15.28 -31.13
N THR A 121 -6.19 -14.30 -30.28
CA THR A 121 -5.14 -14.40 -29.25
C THR A 121 -5.37 -15.57 -28.29
N GLY A 122 -6.61 -15.79 -27.84
CA GLY A 122 -6.95 -16.93 -27.00
C GLY A 122 -6.67 -18.27 -27.70
N LYS A 123 -7.01 -18.38 -29.00
CA LYS A 123 -6.70 -19.56 -29.81
C LYS A 123 -5.20 -19.76 -30.01
N ALA A 124 -4.46 -18.69 -30.27
CA ALA A 124 -3.00 -18.74 -30.44
C ALA A 124 -2.31 -19.23 -29.16
N LEU A 125 -2.71 -18.73 -28.00
CA LEU A 125 -2.15 -19.17 -26.71
C LEU A 125 -2.50 -20.62 -26.37
N LEU A 126 -3.68 -21.10 -26.75
CA LEU A 126 -4.04 -22.51 -26.62
C LEU A 126 -3.16 -23.40 -27.52
N ALA A 127 -2.82 -22.93 -28.73
CA ALA A 127 -1.89 -23.62 -29.62
C ALA A 127 -0.46 -23.67 -29.06
N GLU A 128 -0.06 -22.66 -28.29
CA GLU A 128 1.21 -22.65 -27.53
C GLU A 128 1.19 -23.54 -26.26
N GLY A 129 0.06 -24.18 -25.95
CA GLY A 129 -0.10 -25.07 -24.80
C GLY A 129 -0.39 -24.36 -23.48
N VAL A 130 -0.81 -23.09 -23.50
CA VAL A 130 -1.19 -22.35 -22.30
C VAL A 130 -2.62 -22.70 -21.89
N ILE A 131 -2.83 -23.03 -20.61
CA ILE A 131 -4.16 -23.37 -20.09
C ILE A 131 -4.94 -22.08 -19.80
N LEU A 132 -6.04 -21.87 -20.53
CA LEU A 132 -6.98 -20.76 -20.32
C LEU A 132 -8.34 -21.33 -19.88
N ARG A 133 -8.72 -21.08 -18.63
CA ARG A 133 -10.03 -21.50 -18.06
C ARG A 133 -10.92 -20.29 -17.89
N ARG A 134 -12.16 -20.33 -18.40
CA ARG A 134 -13.09 -19.20 -18.27
C ARG A 134 -13.80 -19.23 -16.91
N VAL A 135 -14.00 -18.05 -16.31
CA VAL A 135 -14.65 -17.91 -15.00
C VAL A 135 -16.11 -18.40 -15.01
N GLY A 136 -16.79 -18.35 -16.17
CA GLY A 136 -18.14 -18.90 -16.33
C GLY A 136 -18.25 -20.40 -16.06
N GLU A 137 -17.18 -21.16 -16.24
CA GLU A 137 -17.12 -22.63 -16.03
C GLU A 137 -16.79 -23.01 -14.57
N MET A 138 -16.38 -22.06 -13.73
CA MET A 138 -16.12 -22.28 -12.31
C MET A 138 -17.41 -22.37 -11.49
N ARG A 139 -18.42 -21.55 -11.81
CA ARG A 139 -19.71 -21.54 -11.09
C ARG A 139 -20.45 -22.88 -11.15
N THR A 140 -20.22 -23.68 -12.20
CA THR A 140 -20.84 -25.00 -12.37
C THR A 140 -20.14 -26.10 -11.57
N GLN A 141 -18.89 -25.88 -11.13
CA GLN A 141 -18.13 -26.86 -10.35
C GLN A 141 -18.14 -26.53 -8.84
N GLU A 142 -18.18 -25.25 -8.48
CA GLU A 142 -18.21 -24.80 -7.07
C GLU A 142 -19.55 -25.05 -6.37
N SER A 143 -20.65 -25.35 -7.09
CA SER A 143 -21.95 -25.66 -6.49
C SER A 143 -22.05 -27.06 -5.87
N SER A 144 -20.95 -27.82 -5.79
CA SER A 144 -20.95 -29.19 -5.27
C SER A 144 -20.32 -29.35 -3.89
N TYR A 145 -19.63 -28.34 -3.34
CA TYR A 145 -19.09 -28.43 -1.98
C TYR A 145 -19.11 -27.07 -1.26
N ILE A 146 -19.56 -27.14 0.00
CA ILE A 146 -19.57 -26.11 1.06
C ILE A 146 -20.94 -25.44 1.27
N ASP A 147 -21.86 -26.21 1.86
CA ASP A 147 -22.79 -25.70 2.86
C ASP A 147 -22.20 -26.05 4.24
N VAL A 148 -21.47 -25.11 4.85
CA VAL A 148 -21.16 -25.16 6.29
C VAL A 148 -21.39 -23.77 6.88
N ARG A 149 -22.59 -23.64 7.43
CA ARG A 149 -23.04 -22.59 8.35
C ARG A 149 -22.08 -22.47 9.56
N PRO A 150 -21.63 -21.26 9.96
CA PRO A 150 -21.08 -21.05 11.29
C PRO A 150 -22.24 -20.69 12.24
N GLN A 151 -22.64 -21.62 13.11
CA GLN A 151 -23.47 -21.32 14.27
C GLN A 151 -22.58 -20.93 15.45
N ALA A 152 -22.76 -19.70 15.92
CA ALA A 152 -22.37 -19.25 17.25
C ALA A 152 -23.53 -19.54 18.22
N VAL A 153 -23.33 -20.32 19.28
CA VAL A 153 -24.09 -20.29 20.55
C VAL A 153 -23.22 -20.83 21.70
N LEU A 154 -23.36 -20.16 22.83
CA LEU A 154 -22.78 -20.32 24.16
C LEU A 154 -23.33 -21.54 24.92
N ASP A 155 -22.49 -22.19 25.73
CA ASP A 155 -22.77 -22.74 27.08
C ASP A 155 -21.43 -23.30 27.60
N GLY A 156 -20.91 -22.99 28.79
CA GLY A 156 -21.57 -22.96 30.10
C GLY A 156 -21.13 -24.22 30.85
N ASN A 157 -20.16 -24.11 31.77
CA ASN A 157 -19.99 -24.95 32.99
C ASN A 157 -18.77 -24.50 33.83
N GLN A 158 -19.06 -24.16 35.09
CA GLN A 158 -18.17 -23.97 36.26
C GLN A 158 -18.42 -25.16 37.23
N PRO A 159 -17.75 -25.30 38.41
CA PRO A 159 -16.40 -24.92 38.84
C PRO A 159 -15.68 -26.08 39.61
N GLU A 160 -14.41 -25.92 39.96
CA GLU A 160 -13.82 -26.56 41.17
C GLU A 160 -12.96 -25.55 41.94
N GLU A 161 -13.07 -25.63 43.27
CA GLU A 161 -12.56 -24.73 44.30
C GLU A 161 -11.08 -25.00 44.70
N GLU A 162 -10.62 -24.16 45.64
CA GLU A 162 -9.37 -24.12 46.41
C GLU A 162 -8.33 -23.13 45.85
N GLY A 163 -7.88 -22.09 46.56
CA GLY A 163 -8.05 -21.70 47.95
C GLY A 163 -6.74 -21.06 48.42
N SER A 164 -6.69 -19.74 48.63
CA SER A 164 -5.73 -19.09 49.53
C SER A 164 -5.99 -17.59 49.62
N GLN A 165 -6.18 -17.17 50.87
CA GLN A 165 -6.47 -15.83 51.35
C GLN A 165 -5.22 -14.94 51.30
N ASP A 166 -5.39 -13.63 51.11
CA ASP A 166 -4.75 -12.63 51.98
C ASP A 166 -5.38 -11.24 51.80
N GLN A 167 -5.45 -10.51 52.91
CA GLN A 167 -6.30 -9.37 53.22
C GLN A 167 -5.59 -8.02 52.96
N HIS A 168 -6.30 -6.99 52.47
CA HIS A 168 -6.07 -5.60 52.93
C HIS A 168 -7.19 -4.59 52.53
N LEU A 169 -8.06 -4.30 53.50
CA LEU A 169 -8.69 -3.03 53.94
C LEU A 169 -9.26 -1.97 52.94
N GLU A 170 -10.55 -1.65 53.18
CA GLU A 170 -11.41 -0.46 52.94
C GLU A 170 -10.69 0.92 52.78
N ALA A 171 -11.20 2.02 52.19
CA ALA A 171 -12.36 2.52 51.40
C ALA A 171 -12.00 4.00 51.02
N PRO A 172 -12.88 4.94 50.60
CA PRO A 172 -14.16 4.90 49.88
C PRO A 172 -14.18 5.78 48.58
N LYS A 173 -15.31 5.65 47.87
CA LYS A 173 -15.69 6.27 46.59
C LYS A 173 -15.71 7.81 46.60
N GLU A 174 -15.05 8.45 45.64
CA GLU A 174 -15.29 9.85 45.27
C GLU A 174 -16.24 9.95 44.07
N GLN A 175 -17.32 10.69 44.29
CA GLN A 175 -18.44 10.88 43.39
C GLN A 175 -18.22 12.17 42.59
N TRP A 176 -17.88 12.05 41.30
CA TRP A 176 -17.69 13.20 40.42
C TRP A 176 -19.04 13.72 39.93
N LYS A 177 -19.50 14.86 40.47
CA LYS A 177 -20.58 15.67 39.89
C LYS A 177 -19.99 16.66 38.90
N GLY A 178 -20.33 16.52 37.62
CA GLY A 178 -20.07 17.54 36.60
C GLY A 178 -21.04 18.73 36.72
N PRO A 179 -20.63 19.94 36.30
CA PRO A 179 -21.48 21.13 36.33
C PRO A 179 -22.51 21.16 35.18
N PRO A 180 -23.66 21.84 35.33
CA PRO A 180 -24.64 22.00 34.27
C PRO A 180 -24.20 23.06 33.23
N ALA A 181 -24.59 22.82 31.97
CA ALA A 181 -24.39 23.72 30.83
C ALA A 181 -25.60 24.68 30.64
N PRO A 182 -25.52 25.69 29.75
CA PRO A 182 -25.96 27.08 29.96
C PRO A 182 -27.47 27.32 30.05
#